data_AF-I7ZBW4-F1
#
_entry.id   AF-I7ZBW4-F1
#
_cell.length_a   1.000
_cell.length_b   1.000
_cell.length_c   1.000
_cell.angle_alpha   90.00
_cell.angle_beta   90.00
_cell.angle_gamma   90.00
#
_symmetry.space_group_name_H-M   'P 1'
#
loop_
_entity.id
_entity.type
_entity.pdbx_description
1 polymer ?
#
loop_
_entity_poly.entity_id
_entity_poly.type
_entity_poly.pdbx_seq_one_letter_code
_entity_poly.pdbx_strand_id
1 'polypeptide(L)'
;MIESITAEDRATTLRNAAHRVEVSLLALETYDAKHAGLGLTEEQRSDRHLLVDVASQLVWEYIVQREMSGLRDHREAREQYRIPDEVWRRMGATPRPS
;
A
#
# COMPACT_ATOMS: atom_id res chain seq x y z
N MET A 1 -7.33 -10.29 32.20
CA MET A 1 -7.56 -11.33 31.17
C MET A 1 -7.40 -10.62 29.84
N ILE A 2 -6.31 -10.83 29.10
CA ILE A 2 -6.13 -10.20 27.79
C ILE A 2 -6.98 -11.03 26.82
N GLU A 3 -7.97 -10.42 26.18
CA GLU A 3 -8.78 -11.11 25.16
C GLU A 3 -7.87 -11.61 24.04
N SER A 4 -7.94 -12.91 23.75
CA SER A 4 -7.18 -13.51 22.67
C SER A 4 -7.87 -13.19 21.34
N ILE A 5 -7.17 -12.53 20.43
CA ILE A 5 -7.65 -12.25 19.07
C ILE A 5 -8.05 -13.59 18.38
N THR A 6 -9.28 -13.64 17.86
CA THR A 6 -9.81 -14.85 17.21
C THR A 6 -9.30 -14.97 15.77
N ALA A 7 -9.51 -16.13 15.14
CA ALA A 7 -9.17 -16.31 13.72
C ALA A 7 -10.03 -15.43 12.79
N GLU A 8 -11.29 -15.18 13.16
CA GLU A 8 -12.22 -14.32 12.43
C GLU A 8 -11.79 -12.85 12.49
N ASP A 9 -11.32 -12.38 13.66
CA ASP A 9 -10.80 -11.03 13.82
C ASP A 9 -9.58 -10.77 12.93
N ARG A 10 -8.67 -11.77 12.84
CA ARG A 10 -7.50 -11.70 11.94
C ARG A 10 -7.92 -11.67 10.48
N ALA A 11 -8.85 -12.53 10.07
CA ALA A 11 -9.33 -12.58 8.70
C ALA A 11 -9.98 -11.25 8.28
N THR A 12 -10.75 -10.63 9.18
CA THR A 12 -11.37 -9.32 8.94
C THR A 12 -10.33 -8.21 8.84
N THR A 13 -9.36 -8.18 9.77
CA THR A 13 -8.24 -7.21 9.73
C THR A 13 -7.45 -7.33 8.43
N LEU A 14 -7.11 -8.56 8.03
CA LEU A 14 -6.35 -8.81 6.80
C LEU A 14 -7.15 -8.40 5.54
N ARG A 15 -8.46 -8.68 5.51
CA ARG A 15 -9.34 -8.25 4.41
C ARG A 15 -9.40 -6.74 4.29
N ASN A 16 -9.52 -6.03 5.41
CA ASN A 16 -9.56 -4.57 5.42
C ASN A 16 -8.22 -3.97 4.97
N ALA A 17 -7.09 -4.55 5.39
CA ALA A 17 -5.77 -4.15 4.93
C ALA A 17 -5.59 -4.37 3.41
N ALA A 18 -6.02 -5.53 2.89
CA ALA A 18 -6.03 -5.79 1.45
C ALA A 18 -6.85 -4.75 0.66
N HIS A 19 -8.06 -4.45 1.13
CA HIS A 19 -8.92 -3.47 0.47
C HIS A 19 -8.31 -2.07 0.46
N ARG A 20 -7.66 -1.64 1.55
CA ARG A 20 -6.94 -0.36 1.61
C ARG A 20 -5.79 -0.30 0.59
N VAL A 21 -5.05 -1.40 0.42
CA VAL A 21 -4.00 -1.50 -0.61
C VAL A 21 -4.61 -1.29 -2.00
N GLU A 22 -5.67 -2.03 -2.35
CA GLU A 22 -6.34 -1.92 -3.64
C GLU A 22 -6.77 -0.48 -3.95
N VAL A 23 -7.45 0.17 -3.00
CA VAL A 23 -7.91 1.56 -3.16
C VAL A 23 -6.74 2.53 -3.37
N SER A 24 -5.66 2.37 -2.60
CA SER A 24 -4.50 3.26 -2.69
C SER A 24 -3.73 3.12 -4.01
N LEU A 25 -3.57 1.89 -4.50
CA LEU A 25 -2.92 1.63 -5.78
C LEU A 25 -3.76 2.15 -6.94
N LEU A 26 -5.09 1.97 -6.88
CA LEU A 26 -6.00 2.52 -7.88
C LEU A 26 -5.96 4.07 -7.90
N ALA A 27 -5.85 4.71 -6.73
CA ALA A 27 -5.73 6.16 -6.65
C ALA A 27 -4.43 6.66 -7.32
N LEU A 28 -3.30 5.98 -7.08
CA LEU A 28 -2.03 6.29 -7.74
C LEU A 28 -2.11 6.07 -9.25
N GLU A 29 -2.64 4.93 -9.69
CA GLU A 29 -2.82 4.62 -11.12
C GLU A 29 -3.72 5.65 -11.81
N THR A 30 -4.82 6.03 -11.18
CA THR A 30 -5.74 7.06 -11.71
C THR A 30 -5.05 8.42 -11.81
N TYR A 31 -4.24 8.78 -10.81
CA TYR A 31 -3.47 10.02 -10.82
C TYR A 31 -2.46 10.03 -11.97
N ASP A 32 -1.72 8.94 -12.15
CA ASP A 32 -0.72 8.78 -13.21
C ASP A 32 -1.37 8.82 -14.59
N ALA A 33 -2.50 8.13 -14.77
CA ALA A 33 -3.26 8.15 -16.02
C ALA A 33 -3.76 9.56 -16.36
N LYS A 34 -4.25 10.32 -15.37
CA LYS A 34 -4.74 11.70 -15.57
C LYS A 34 -3.63 12.66 -16.01
N HIS A 35 -2.39 12.42 -15.58
CA HIS A 35 -1.25 13.29 -15.87
C HIS A 35 -0.29 12.71 -16.90
N ALA A 36 -0.65 11.60 -17.54
CA ALA A 36 0.17 10.95 -18.56
C ALA A 36 0.46 11.90 -19.74
N GLY A 37 1.74 12.07 -20.06
CA GLY A 37 2.19 12.93 -21.16
C GLY A 37 2.14 14.43 -20.86
N LEU A 38 1.77 14.83 -19.63
CA LEU A 38 1.84 16.21 -19.17
C LEU A 38 3.16 16.44 -18.42
N GLY A 39 3.75 17.62 -18.59
CA GLY A 39 4.81 18.06 -17.69
C GLY A 39 4.20 18.38 -16.32
N LEU A 40 4.47 17.54 -15.32
CA LEU A 40 3.98 17.78 -13.96
C LEU A 40 4.56 19.08 -13.40
N THR A 41 3.69 19.94 -12.86
CA THR A 41 4.09 21.04 -11.98
C THR A 41 4.74 20.50 -10.71
N GLU A 42 5.41 21.36 -9.95
CA GLU A 42 6.02 20.91 -8.68
C GLU A 42 4.97 20.44 -7.66
N GLU A 43 3.83 21.13 -7.59
CA GLU A 43 2.69 20.73 -6.77
C GLU A 43 2.18 19.34 -7.17
N GLN A 44 2.01 19.08 -8.46
CA GLN A 44 1.57 17.77 -8.95
C GLN A 44 2.58 16.65 -8.66
N ARG A 45 3.88 16.95 -8.70
CA ARG A 45 4.90 15.97 -8.27
C ARG A 45 4.78 15.68 -6.78
N SER A 46 4.55 16.70 -5.95
CA SER A 46 4.35 16.54 -4.52
C SER A 46 3.10 15.70 -4.21
N ASP A 47 1.98 15.95 -4.88
CA ASP A 47 0.76 15.15 -4.74
C ASP A 47 1.00 13.68 -5.11
N ARG A 48 1.68 13.41 -6.23
CA ARG A 48 2.04 12.05 -6.64
C ARG A 48 2.94 11.40 -5.59
N HIS A 49 3.90 12.15 -5.04
CA HIS A 49 4.77 11.67 -3.99
C HIS A 49 4.01 11.25 -2.73
N LEU A 50 3.01 12.03 -2.34
CA LEU A 50 2.13 11.68 -1.22
C LEU A 50 1.34 10.39 -1.50
N LEU A 51 0.80 10.22 -2.71
CA LEU A 51 0.11 8.99 -3.10
C LEU A 51 1.02 7.76 -3.03
N VAL A 52 2.27 7.88 -3.50
CA VAL A 52 3.27 6.81 -3.38
C VAL A 52 3.56 6.51 -1.91
N ASP A 53 3.74 7.53 -1.06
CA ASP A 53 4.05 7.33 0.35
C ASP A 53 2.88 6.66 1.10
N VAL A 54 1.63 7.06 0.82
CA VAL A 54 0.42 6.43 1.36
C VAL A 54 0.31 4.98 0.90
N ALA A 55 0.45 4.71 -0.39
CA ALA A 55 0.41 3.34 -0.91
C ALA A 55 1.51 2.47 -0.29
N SER A 56 2.72 3.02 -0.12
CA SER A 56 3.86 2.30 0.46
C SER A 56 3.61 1.91 1.91
N GLN A 57 3.01 2.81 2.69
CA GLN A 57 2.63 2.56 4.08
C GLN A 57 1.56 1.47 4.17
N LEU A 58 0.52 1.54 3.34
CA LEU A 58 -0.57 0.57 3.34
C LEU A 58 -0.12 -0.81 2.89
N VAL A 59 0.77 -0.90 1.90
CA VAL A 59 1.39 -2.15 1.50
C VAL A 59 2.22 -2.73 2.64
N TRP A 60 3.02 -1.91 3.34
CA TRP A 60 3.80 -2.37 4.48
C TRP A 60 2.91 -2.93 5.61
N GLU A 61 1.85 -2.21 6.00
CA GLU A 61 0.87 -2.69 6.99
C GLU A 61 0.26 -4.04 6.58
N TYR A 62 -0.12 -4.17 5.31
CA TYR A 62 -0.69 -5.41 4.78
C TYR A 62 0.29 -6.59 4.83
N ILE A 63 1.55 -6.36 4.45
CA ILE A 63 2.60 -7.39 4.50
C ILE A 63 2.83 -7.85 5.94
N VAL A 64 2.91 -6.92 6.89
CA VAL A 64 3.05 -7.25 8.33
C VAL A 64 1.86 -8.10 8.81
N GLN A 65 0.63 -7.76 8.43
CA GLN A 65 -0.56 -8.55 8.79
C GLN A 65 -0.55 -9.96 8.16
N ARG A 66 -0.05 -10.08 6.91
CA ARG A 66 0.16 -11.38 6.25
C ARG A 66 1.17 -12.24 7.00
N GLU A 67 2.30 -11.67 7.42
CA GLU A 67 3.33 -12.37 8.19
C GLU A 67 2.81 -12.87 9.54
N MET A 68 2.08 -12.01 10.25
CA MET A 68 1.42 -12.35 11.53
C MET A 68 0.39 -13.48 11.36
N SER A 69 -0.19 -13.61 10.16
CA SER A 69 -1.14 -14.67 9.80
C SER A 69 -0.47 -15.92 9.21
N GLY A 70 0.86 -15.94 9.08
CA GLY A 70 1.64 -17.07 8.56
C GLY A 70 1.85 -17.08 7.03
N LEU A 71 1.42 -16.05 6.31
CA LEU A 71 1.54 -15.90 4.86
C LEU A 71 2.82 -15.12 4.51
N ARG A 72 3.94 -15.84 4.33
CA ARG A 72 5.28 -15.22 4.18
C ARG A 72 5.80 -15.10 2.75
N ASP A 73 5.09 -15.64 1.75
CA ASP A 73 5.47 -15.39 0.36
C ASP A 73 5.00 -14.01 -0.08
N HIS A 74 5.90 -13.03 0.00
CA HIS A 74 5.62 -11.65 -0.37
C HIS A 74 5.59 -11.42 -1.89
N ARG A 75 6.17 -12.34 -2.67
CA ARG A 75 6.17 -12.24 -4.14
C ARG A 75 4.76 -12.45 -4.67
N GLU A 76 4.02 -13.41 -4.10
CA GLU A 76 2.61 -13.63 -4.43
C GLU A 76 1.77 -12.36 -4.23
N ALA A 77 1.96 -11.66 -3.10
CA ALA A 77 1.25 -10.40 -2.83
C ALA A 77 1.62 -9.30 -3.85
N ARG A 78 2.90 -9.18 -4.20
CA ARG A 78 3.35 -8.20 -5.20
C ARG A 78 2.73 -8.44 -6.58
N GLU A 79 2.68 -9.70 -7.00
CA GLU A 79 2.10 -10.09 -8.28
C GLU A 79 0.57 -9.93 -8.28
N GLN A 80 -0.11 -10.38 -7.22
CA GLN A 80 -1.56 -10.30 -7.06
C GLN A 80 -2.08 -8.86 -7.17
N TYR A 81 -1.45 -7.93 -6.46
CA TYR A 81 -1.86 -6.53 -6.41
C TYR A 81 -1.15 -5.63 -7.43
N ARG A 82 -0.25 -6.21 -8.25
CA ARG A 82 0.58 -5.47 -9.23
C ARG A 82 1.27 -4.25 -8.60
N ILE A 83 1.84 -4.42 -7.41
CA ILE A 83 2.42 -3.31 -6.64
C ILE A 83 3.57 -2.68 -7.46
N PRO A 84 3.51 -1.36 -7.76
CA PRO A 84 4.57 -0.68 -8.50
C PRO A 84 5.92 -0.73 -7.78
N ASP A 85 7.00 -0.77 -8.55
CA ASP A 85 8.37 -0.87 -8.01
C ASP A 85 8.76 0.27 -7.07
N GLU A 86 8.25 1.48 -7.30
CA GLU A 86 8.50 2.62 -6.42
C GLU A 86 7.78 2.49 -5.07
N VAL A 87 6.56 1.95 -5.07
CA VAL A 87 5.78 1.67 -3.86
C VAL A 87 6.45 0.55 -3.08
N TRP A 88 6.84 -0.52 -3.77
CA TRP A 88 7.55 -1.65 -3.15
C TRP A 88 8.87 -1.22 -2.50
N ARG A 89 9.68 -0.39 -3.18
CA ARG A 89 10.97 0.08 -2.65
C ARG A 89 10.84 1.05 -1.48
N ARG A 90 9.70 1.73 -1.33
CA ARG A 90 9.44 2.70 -0.26
C ARG A 90 8.66 2.11 0.92
N MET A 91 8.33 0.82 0.91
CA MET A 91 7.72 0.16 2.07
C MET A 91 8.56 0.39 3.34
N GLY A 92 7.90 0.84 4.42
CA GLY A 92 8.55 1.12 5.70
C GLY A 92 9.49 2.33 5.72
N ALA A 93 9.57 3.11 4.64
CA ALA A 93 10.28 4.38 4.63
C ALA A 93 9.46 5.46 5.37
N THR A 94 10.15 6.39 6.03
CA THR A 94 9.50 7.58 6.59
C THR A 94 8.85 8.39 5.46
N PRO A 95 7.61 8.90 5.64
CA PRO A 95 6.98 9.79 4.67
C PRO A 95 7.88 11.00 4.37
N ARG A 96 7.87 11.46 3.11
CA ARG A 96 8.62 12.66 2.75
C ARG A 96 8.03 13.88 3.49
N PRO A 97 8.88 14.84 3.92
CA PRO A 97 8.39 16.11 4.41
C PRO A 97 7.66 16.83 3.27
N SER A 98 6.42 17.22 3.55
CA SER A 98 5.57 18.05 2.68
C SER A 98 6.00 19.51 2.71
#